data_AF-A0A524CX85-F1
#
_entry.id   AF-A0A524CX85-F1
#
_cell.length_a   1.000
_cell.length_b   1.000
_cell.length_c   1.000
_cell.angle_alpha   90.00
_cell.angle_beta   90.00
_cell.angle_gamma   90.00
#
_symmetry.space_group_name_H-M   'P 1'
#
loop_
_entity.id
_entity.type
_entity.pdbx_description
1 polymer ?
#
loop_
_entity_poly.entity_id
_entity_poly.type
_entity_poly.pdbx_seq_one_letter_code
_entity_poly.pdbx_strand_id
1 'polypeptide(L)'
;MTEKEVKNKELQGFAKIIWKILIPLNQNPKFKRAFKDEEKAFLLKFTDAENAILIQINHGKIKIDSLKEVDNLYDKYDCDAMLQTDLSTFLEISSGELSTWDILKKIIKREIKVKGLTKLPLLSKIIDFNQNSLGINGKTILRDVIKNWAEIYGDKEFLTYIVDFDKGLDEKYSFKDMHILSNRLANGFLETGIEKGDGVALMNINSPEYLFTIFANLKIGSYT
;
A
#
# COMPACT_ATOMS: atom_id res chain seq x y z
N MET A 1 -17.79 -25.49 -11.73
CA MET A 1 -18.51 -24.30 -12.20
C MET A 1 -19.43 -23.84 -11.07
N THR A 2 -19.13 -22.71 -10.43
CA THR A 2 -20.04 -21.96 -9.55
C THR A 2 -19.71 -20.47 -9.62
N GLU A 3 -20.32 -19.83 -10.62
CA GLU A 3 -20.90 -18.49 -10.62
C GLU A 3 -20.42 -17.47 -9.57
N LYS A 4 -19.42 -16.67 -9.94
CA LYS A 4 -19.54 -15.20 -10.10
C LYS A 4 -18.23 -14.60 -10.60
N GLU A 5 -17.82 -15.05 -11.78
CA GLU A 5 -17.03 -14.23 -12.70
C GLU A 5 -17.90 -13.07 -13.19
N VAL A 6 -18.00 -12.01 -12.40
CA VAL A 6 -18.66 -10.77 -12.83
C VAL A 6 -17.61 -9.83 -13.39
N LYS A 7 -17.40 -9.97 -14.71
CA LYS A 7 -16.90 -8.97 -15.67
C LYS A 7 -15.88 -7.95 -15.12
N ASN A 8 -14.64 -8.38 -15.03
CA ASN A 8 -13.50 -7.48 -15.00
C ASN A 8 -13.26 -6.98 -16.45
N LYS A 9 -13.83 -5.83 -16.82
CA LYS A 9 -13.23 -5.05 -17.93
C LYS A 9 -11.81 -4.74 -17.47
N GLU A 10 -10.82 -5.38 -18.09
CA GLU A 10 -9.43 -5.36 -17.63
C GLU A 10 -9.01 -3.92 -17.26
N LEU A 11 -8.74 -3.70 -15.97
CA LEU A 11 -8.10 -2.46 -15.54
C LEU A 11 -6.74 -2.38 -16.24
N GLN A 12 -6.58 -1.43 -17.14
CA GLN A 12 -5.35 -1.21 -17.91
C GLN A 12 -4.66 0.09 -17.47
N GLY A 13 -3.35 0.18 -17.70
CA GLY A 13 -2.55 1.36 -17.37
C GLY A 13 -2.57 1.75 -15.88
N PHE A 14 -2.65 3.04 -15.61
CA PHE A 14 -2.55 3.60 -14.25
C PHE A 14 -3.67 3.14 -13.31
N ALA A 15 -4.87 2.84 -13.84
CA ALA A 15 -5.96 2.28 -13.05
C ALA A 15 -5.59 0.93 -12.40
N LYS A 16 -4.80 0.10 -13.09
CA LYS A 16 -4.28 -1.16 -12.54
C LYS A 16 -3.29 -0.93 -11.40
N ILE A 17 -2.49 0.13 -11.49
CA ILE A 17 -1.52 0.50 -10.45
C ILE A 17 -2.25 0.97 -9.20
N ILE A 18 -3.18 1.91 -9.33
CA ILE A 18 -4.01 2.41 -8.22
C ILE A 18 -4.80 1.27 -7.57
N TRP A 19 -5.35 0.35 -8.38
CA TRP A 19 -6.02 -0.85 -7.89
C TRP A 19 -5.09 -1.73 -7.03
N LYS A 20 -3.88 -2.05 -7.52
CA LYS A 20 -2.91 -2.88 -6.79
C LYS A 20 -2.51 -2.26 -5.45
N ILE A 21 -2.46 -0.94 -5.39
CA ILE A 21 -2.07 -0.18 -4.20
C ILE A 21 -3.21 -0.13 -3.17
N LEU A 22 -4.42 0.21 -3.60
CA LEU A 22 -5.52 0.51 -2.67
C LEU A 22 -6.38 -0.70 -2.29
N ILE A 23 -6.51 -1.71 -3.16
CA ILE A 23 -7.36 -2.88 -2.88
C ILE A 23 -6.89 -3.73 -1.70
N PRO A 24 -5.57 -3.91 -1.43
CA PRO A 24 -5.12 -4.59 -0.22
C PRO A 24 -5.65 -3.98 1.09
N LEU A 25 -6.02 -2.69 1.09
CA LEU A 25 -6.60 -2.03 2.27
C LEU A 25 -7.94 -2.66 2.69
N ASN A 26 -8.65 -3.32 1.78
CA ASN A 26 -9.88 -4.07 2.10
C ASN A 26 -9.64 -5.27 3.02
N GLN A 27 -8.39 -5.70 3.19
CA GLN A 27 -8.02 -6.75 4.13
C GLN A 27 -7.49 -6.15 5.44
N ASN A 28 -7.12 -4.87 5.46
CA ASN A 28 -6.54 -4.18 6.62
C ASN A 28 -7.61 -3.88 7.70
N PRO A 29 -7.51 -4.47 8.91
CA PRO A 29 -8.48 -4.24 9.99
C PRO A 29 -8.50 -2.79 10.50
N LYS A 30 -7.35 -2.10 10.50
CA LYS A 30 -7.27 -0.67 10.88
C LYS A 30 -8.01 0.19 9.87
N PHE A 31 -7.90 -0.12 8.58
CA PHE A 31 -8.63 0.59 7.53
C PHE A 31 -10.13 0.41 7.71
N LYS A 32 -10.58 -0.84 7.86
CA LYS A 32 -11.99 -1.16 8.10
C LYS A 32 -12.56 -0.40 9.27
N ARG A 33 -11.82 -0.33 10.39
CA ARG A 33 -12.24 0.41 11.59
C ARG A 33 -12.25 1.92 11.37
N ALA A 34 -11.23 2.48 10.72
CA ALA A 34 -11.09 3.91 10.50
C ALA A 34 -12.12 4.50 9.52
N PHE A 35 -12.58 3.70 8.57
CA PHE A 35 -13.52 4.11 7.52
C PHE A 35 -14.89 3.40 7.63
N LYS A 36 -15.22 2.86 8.82
CA LYS A 36 -16.44 2.07 9.04
C LYS A 36 -17.73 2.87 8.79
N ASP A 37 -17.73 4.17 9.09
CA ASP A 37 -18.90 5.06 8.99
C ASP A 37 -18.85 5.92 7.71
N GLU A 38 -17.87 5.67 6.83
CA GLU A 38 -17.63 6.47 5.63
C GLU A 38 -18.29 5.82 4.42
N GLU A 39 -19.07 6.61 3.69
CA GLU A 39 -19.60 6.29 2.37
C GLU A 39 -19.32 7.47 1.43
N LYS A 40 -18.40 7.26 0.49
CA LYS A 40 -17.82 8.31 -0.34
C LYS A 40 -17.42 7.83 -1.72
N ALA A 41 -17.57 8.70 -2.73
CA ALA A 41 -17.10 8.45 -4.09
C ALA A 41 -16.16 9.58 -4.58
N PHE A 42 -15.00 9.19 -5.10
CA PHE A 42 -13.99 10.11 -5.61
C PHE A 42 -13.70 9.80 -7.07
N LEU A 43 -13.69 10.85 -7.90
CA LEU A 43 -13.37 10.74 -9.32
C LEU A 43 -11.97 11.30 -9.59
N LEU A 44 -11.08 10.48 -10.12
CA LEU A 44 -9.77 10.91 -10.62
C LEU A 44 -9.82 10.93 -12.15
N LYS A 45 -9.52 12.07 -12.75
CA LYS A 45 -9.50 12.26 -14.20
C LYS A 45 -8.12 12.71 -14.63
N PHE A 46 -7.41 11.87 -15.39
CA PHE A 46 -6.10 12.23 -15.89
C PHE A 46 -6.21 12.88 -17.27
N THR A 47 -5.61 14.05 -17.48
CA THR A 47 -5.68 14.75 -18.78
C THR A 47 -4.89 14.03 -19.87
N ASP A 48 -3.97 13.16 -19.47
CA ASP A 48 -3.07 12.36 -20.29
C ASP A 48 -3.42 10.85 -20.28
N ALA A 49 -4.60 10.47 -19.77
CA ALA A 49 -5.08 9.09 -19.81
C ALA A 49 -6.48 8.97 -20.43
N GLU A 50 -6.72 7.87 -21.15
CA GLU A 50 -7.98 7.62 -21.86
C GLU A 50 -9.19 7.34 -20.95
N ASN A 51 -8.96 6.95 -19.70
CA ASN A 51 -10.00 6.55 -18.77
C ASN A 51 -9.88 7.32 -17.45
N ALA A 52 -11.02 7.68 -16.89
CA ALA A 52 -11.14 8.18 -15.52
C ALA A 52 -11.19 7.01 -14.53
N ILE A 53 -10.82 7.25 -13.28
CA ILE A 53 -10.84 6.28 -12.20
C ILE A 53 -11.88 6.72 -11.17
N LEU A 54 -12.83 5.85 -10.86
CA LEU A 54 -13.76 6.04 -9.75
C LEU A 54 -13.30 5.20 -8.57
N ILE A 55 -13.07 5.87 -7.44
CA ILE A 55 -12.72 5.26 -6.16
C ILE A 55 -13.93 5.41 -5.24
N GLN A 56 -14.52 4.29 -4.82
CA GLN A 56 -15.66 4.28 -3.91
C GLN A 56 -15.25 3.67 -2.59
N ILE A 57 -15.56 4.35 -1.49
CA ILE A 57 -15.46 3.83 -0.14
C ILE A 57 -16.86 3.59 0.38
N ASN A 58 -17.08 2.39 0.89
CA ASN A 58 -18.33 2.02 1.52
C ASN A 58 -18.00 1.16 2.74
N HIS A 59 -18.16 1.74 3.93
CA HIS A 59 -18.02 1.07 5.23
C HIS A 59 -16.72 0.26 5.36
N GLY A 60 -15.58 0.91 5.13
CA GLY A 60 -14.27 0.28 5.26
C GLY A 60 -13.88 -0.64 4.10
N LYS A 61 -14.61 -0.58 2.97
CA LYS A 61 -14.24 -1.24 1.72
C LYS A 61 -14.05 -0.21 0.62
N ILE A 62 -12.97 -0.36 -0.13
CA ILE A 62 -12.64 0.37 -1.35
C ILE A 62 -13.03 -0.47 -2.56
N LYS A 63 -13.68 0.17 -3.52
CA LYS A 63 -13.91 -0.35 -4.88
C LYS A 63 -13.32 0.64 -5.88
N ILE A 64 -12.71 0.12 -6.93
CA ILE A 64 -12.08 0.93 -7.98
C ILE A 64 -12.62 0.47 -9.32
N ASP A 65 -13.17 1.42 -10.07
CA ASP A 65 -13.68 1.20 -11.42
C ASP A 65 -12.94 2.11 -12.41
N SER A 66 -12.59 1.57 -13.58
CA SER A 66 -12.11 2.37 -14.72
C SER A 66 -13.29 2.76 -15.59
N LEU A 67 -13.46 4.06 -15.80
CA LEU A 67 -14.56 4.65 -16.53
C LEU A 67 -14.05 5.24 -17.84
N LYS A 68 -14.67 4.85 -18.96
CA LYS A 68 -14.45 5.55 -20.23
C LYS A 68 -14.82 7.01 -20.07
N GLU A 69 -14.00 7.89 -20.61
CA GLU A 69 -14.24 9.32 -20.52
C GLU A 69 -15.50 9.70 -21.30
N VAL A 70 -16.50 10.19 -20.58
CA VAL A 70 -17.75 10.77 -21.11
C VAL A 70 -18.05 12.05 -20.33
N ASP A 71 -18.87 12.92 -20.90
CA ASP A 71 -19.25 14.15 -20.23
C ASP A 71 -20.00 13.88 -18.91
N ASN A 72 -19.80 14.77 -17.94
CA ASN A 72 -20.51 14.80 -16.65
C ASN A 72 -20.37 13.53 -15.77
N LEU A 73 -19.22 12.84 -15.84
CA LEU A 73 -18.92 11.71 -14.95
C LEU A 73 -19.10 12.04 -13.45
N TYR A 74 -18.72 13.26 -13.03
CA TYR A 74 -18.83 13.70 -11.64
C TYR A 74 -20.27 13.63 -11.12
N ASP A 75 -21.21 14.17 -11.91
CA ASP A 75 -22.63 14.21 -11.55
C ASP A 75 -23.29 12.85 -11.76
N LYS A 76 -22.89 12.11 -12.81
CA LYS A 76 -23.42 10.78 -13.14
C LYS A 76 -23.21 9.74 -12.02
N TYR A 77 -22.08 9.81 -11.34
CA TYR A 77 -21.72 8.86 -10.28
C TYR A 77 -21.88 9.45 -8.88
N ASP A 78 -22.56 10.59 -8.74
CA ASP A 78 -22.80 11.29 -7.47
C ASP A 78 -21.52 11.42 -6.63
N CYS A 79 -20.45 11.91 -7.28
CA CYS A 79 -19.14 11.94 -6.66
C CYS A 79 -19.04 13.03 -5.59
N ASP A 80 -18.49 12.68 -4.43
CA ASP A 80 -18.20 13.63 -3.37
C ASP A 80 -17.12 14.64 -3.77
N ALA A 81 -16.10 14.19 -4.50
CA ALA A 81 -15.02 15.03 -4.99
C ALA A 81 -14.45 14.52 -6.32
N MET A 82 -13.86 15.44 -7.07
CA MET A 82 -13.15 15.14 -8.31
C MET A 82 -11.81 15.85 -8.32
N LEU A 83 -10.77 15.14 -8.74
CA LEU A 83 -9.47 15.69 -9.06
C LEU A 83 -9.19 15.42 -10.54
N GLN A 84 -8.98 16.48 -11.31
CA GLN A 84 -8.55 16.40 -12.70
C GLN A 84 -7.18 17.07 -12.87
N THR A 85 -6.20 16.34 -13.39
CA THR A 85 -4.79 16.75 -13.51
C THR A 85 -4.03 15.81 -14.45
N ASP A 86 -2.81 16.12 -14.88
CA ASP A 86 -1.91 15.11 -15.48
C ASP A 86 -1.33 14.15 -14.41
N LEU A 87 -0.80 13.01 -14.85
CA LEU A 87 -0.25 11.99 -13.95
C LEU A 87 0.95 12.48 -13.13
N SER A 88 1.88 13.22 -13.73
CA SER A 88 3.06 13.77 -13.03
C SER A 88 2.64 14.65 -11.85
N THR A 89 1.75 15.60 -12.09
CA THR A 89 1.21 16.50 -11.08
C THR A 89 0.46 15.73 -9.99
N PHE A 90 -0.27 14.67 -10.32
CA PHE A 90 -0.89 13.81 -9.30
C PHE A 90 0.16 13.13 -8.41
N LEU A 91 1.25 12.63 -8.98
CA LEU A 91 2.31 11.99 -8.20
C LEU A 91 2.95 12.98 -7.22
N GLU A 92 3.26 14.20 -7.66
CA GLU A 92 3.78 15.29 -6.81
C GLU A 92 2.82 15.67 -5.66
N ILE A 93 1.51 15.60 -5.90
CA ILE A 93 0.49 15.82 -4.85
C ILE A 93 0.49 14.63 -3.88
N SER A 94 0.53 13.41 -4.43
CA SER A 94 0.42 12.18 -3.65
C SER A 94 1.66 11.91 -2.79
N SER A 95 2.85 12.32 -3.22
CA SER A 95 4.11 12.17 -2.48
C SER A 95 4.20 13.09 -1.26
N GLY A 96 3.27 14.06 -1.14
CA GLY A 96 3.32 15.09 -0.10
C GLY A 96 4.40 16.15 -0.36
N GLU A 97 5.01 16.17 -1.55
CA GLU A 97 6.01 17.17 -1.94
C GLU A 97 5.38 18.56 -2.16
N LEU A 98 4.10 18.61 -2.51
CA LEU A 98 3.36 19.85 -2.70
C LEU A 98 2.60 20.26 -1.44
N SER A 99 2.87 21.47 -0.96
CA SER A 99 2.09 22.08 0.11
C SER A 99 0.67 22.41 -0.37
N THR A 100 -0.29 22.55 0.56
CA THR A 100 -1.67 22.98 0.25
C THR A 100 -1.70 24.30 -0.54
N TRP A 101 -0.71 25.18 -0.35
CA TRP A 101 -0.55 26.42 -1.11
C TRP A 101 -0.11 26.20 -2.55
N ASP A 102 0.74 25.21 -2.82
CA ASP A 102 1.19 24.91 -4.18
C ASP A 102 0.09 24.23 -5.00
N ILE A 103 -0.73 23.39 -4.36
CA ILE A 103 -1.97 22.86 -4.97
C ILE A 103 -2.90 24.02 -5.37
N LEU A 104 -3.10 25.02 -4.50
CA LEU A 104 -3.91 26.20 -4.81
C LEU A 104 -3.34 27.02 -5.97
N LYS A 105 -2.02 27.21 -6.05
CA LYS A 105 -1.38 27.88 -7.21
C LYS A 105 -1.62 27.11 -8.50
N LYS A 106 -1.49 25.78 -8.48
CA LYS A 106 -1.75 24.93 -9.67
C LYS A 106 -3.23 24.94 -10.09
N ILE A 107 -4.16 25.06 -9.14
CA ILE A 107 -5.59 25.29 -9.44
C ILE A 107 -5.81 26.62 -10.17
N ILE A 108 -5.19 27.70 -9.67
CA ILE A 108 -5.29 29.04 -10.29
C ILE A 108 -4.68 29.04 -11.70
N LYS A 109 -3.58 28.33 -11.89
CA LYS A 109 -2.92 28.13 -13.20
C LYS A 109 -3.70 27.22 -14.16
N ARG A 110 -4.84 26.65 -13.74
CA ARG A 110 -5.66 25.68 -14.48
C ARG A 110 -4.96 24.35 -14.80
N GLU A 111 -3.84 24.07 -14.14
CA GLU A 111 -3.13 22.79 -14.23
C GLU A 111 -3.90 21.69 -13.49
N ILE A 112 -4.64 22.07 -12.43
CA ILE A 112 -5.50 21.18 -11.67
C ILE A 112 -6.93 21.74 -11.67
N LYS A 113 -7.92 20.87 -11.90
CA LYS A 113 -9.32 21.18 -11.59
C LYS A 113 -9.79 20.30 -10.44
N VAL A 114 -10.31 20.92 -9.38
CA VAL A 114 -10.91 20.21 -8.25
C VAL A 114 -12.38 20.58 -8.13
N LYS A 115 -13.25 19.58 -7.94
CA LYS A 115 -14.61 19.75 -7.41
C LYS A 115 -14.70 19.08 -6.04
N GLY A 116 -15.45 19.67 -5.11
CA GLY A 116 -15.56 19.14 -3.74
C GLY A 116 -14.29 19.31 -2.90
N LEU A 117 -13.62 20.46 -3.00
CA LEU A 117 -12.32 20.75 -2.36
C LEU A 117 -12.31 20.48 -0.84
N THR A 118 -13.43 20.73 -0.15
CA THR A 118 -13.58 20.47 1.30
C THR A 118 -13.51 19.00 1.68
N LYS A 119 -13.68 18.09 0.71
CA LYS A 119 -13.64 16.63 0.90
C LYS A 119 -12.31 16.00 0.42
N LEU A 120 -11.40 16.79 -0.15
CA LEU A 120 -10.03 16.35 -0.45
C LEU A 120 -9.22 15.86 0.77
N PRO A 121 -9.39 16.40 2.00
CA PRO A 121 -8.68 15.88 3.17
C PRO A 121 -8.95 14.40 3.45
N LEU A 122 -10.08 13.86 2.99
CA LEU A 122 -10.38 12.43 3.09
C LEU A 122 -9.64 11.62 2.02
N LEU A 123 -9.50 12.17 0.80
CA LEU A 123 -8.65 11.59 -0.24
C LEU A 123 -7.18 11.57 0.19
N SER A 124 -6.67 12.68 0.75
CA SER A 124 -5.34 12.71 1.34
C SER A 124 -5.25 11.73 2.49
N LYS A 125 -6.25 11.66 3.39
CA LYS A 125 -6.27 10.66 4.48
C LYS A 125 -6.23 9.21 3.97
N ILE A 126 -6.78 8.88 2.79
CA ILE A 126 -6.67 7.53 2.20
C ILE A 126 -5.27 7.29 1.64
N ILE A 127 -4.70 8.28 0.94
CA ILE A 127 -3.34 8.23 0.41
C ILE A 127 -2.33 8.13 1.55
N ASP A 128 -2.49 8.98 2.57
CA ASP A 128 -1.76 8.98 3.83
C ASP A 128 -1.99 7.67 4.57
N PHE A 129 -3.22 7.15 4.67
CA PHE A 129 -3.48 5.86 5.31
C PHE A 129 -2.75 4.75 4.56
N ASN A 130 -2.74 4.78 3.23
CA ASN A 130 -2.03 3.79 2.43
C ASN A 130 -0.50 3.88 2.65
N GLN A 131 0.08 5.07 2.52
CA GLN A 131 1.51 5.33 2.76
C GLN A 131 1.91 5.03 4.21
N ASN A 132 1.07 5.35 5.19
CA ASN A 132 1.28 5.08 6.61
C ASN A 132 0.92 3.64 7.00
N SER A 133 0.08 2.94 6.23
CA SER A 133 -0.24 1.52 6.44
C SER A 133 0.85 0.61 5.89
N LEU A 134 1.51 1.00 4.80
CA LEU A 134 2.83 0.48 4.42
C LEU A 134 3.93 1.05 5.33
N GLY A 135 3.63 2.18 5.98
CA GLY A 135 4.43 2.95 6.92
C GLY A 135 5.76 3.36 6.36
N ILE A 136 5.80 3.89 5.14
CA ILE A 136 7.02 4.42 4.49
C ILE A 136 6.89 5.94 4.38
N ASN A 137 7.61 6.66 5.25
CA ASN A 137 7.91 8.08 5.15
C ASN A 137 9.43 8.28 5.38
N GLY A 138 9.94 9.51 5.30
CA GLY A 138 11.38 9.77 5.46
C GLY A 138 11.99 9.38 6.82
N LYS A 139 11.18 9.00 7.82
CA LYS A 139 11.61 8.49 9.13
C LYS A 139 11.41 6.98 9.29
N THR A 140 10.80 6.33 8.31
CA THR A 140 10.57 4.89 8.33
C THR A 140 11.88 4.14 8.23
N ILE A 141 12.08 3.22 9.15
CA ILE A 141 13.16 2.25 9.07
C ILE A 141 12.61 0.89 8.64
N LEU A 142 13.48 0.05 8.08
CA LEU A 142 13.08 -1.22 7.49
C LEU A 142 12.32 -2.15 8.47
N ARG A 143 12.57 -2.01 9.78
CA ARG A 143 11.78 -2.62 10.85
C ARG A 143 10.27 -2.38 10.69
N ASP A 144 9.89 -1.14 10.44
CA ASP A 144 8.50 -0.72 10.40
C ASP A 144 7.82 -1.30 9.15
N VAL A 145 8.56 -1.36 8.02
CA VAL A 145 8.10 -2.02 6.79
C VAL A 145 7.77 -3.49 7.06
N ILE A 146 8.67 -4.24 7.70
CA ILE A 146 8.46 -5.67 8.00
C ILE A 146 7.28 -5.86 8.96
N LYS A 147 7.11 -4.96 9.95
CA LYS A 147 5.95 -4.98 10.84
C LYS A 147 4.64 -4.75 10.08
N ASN A 148 4.62 -3.77 9.20
CA ASN A 148 3.45 -3.42 8.43
C ASN A 148 3.05 -4.51 7.44
N TRP A 149 4.03 -5.16 6.81
CA TRP A 149 3.75 -6.31 5.97
C TRP A 149 3.10 -7.46 6.73
N ALA A 150 3.57 -7.76 7.95
CA ALA A 150 2.91 -8.75 8.80
C ALA A 150 1.50 -8.35 9.21
N GLU A 151 1.24 -7.06 9.47
CA GLU A 151 -0.10 -6.56 9.79
C GLU A 151 -1.05 -6.57 8.58
N ILE A 152 -0.56 -6.27 7.38
CA ILE A 152 -1.38 -6.18 6.16
C ILE A 152 -1.61 -7.56 5.55
N TYR A 153 -0.54 -8.31 5.34
CA TYR A 153 -0.57 -9.56 4.57
C TYR A 153 -0.73 -10.78 5.48
N GLY A 154 -0.45 -10.66 6.78
CA GLY A 154 -0.76 -11.66 7.78
C GLY A 154 -0.32 -13.07 7.38
N ASP A 155 -1.31 -13.94 7.20
CA ASP A 155 -1.14 -15.37 6.92
C ASP A 155 -0.84 -15.66 5.43
N LYS A 156 -0.71 -14.64 4.58
CA LYS A 156 -0.30 -14.83 3.17
C LYS A 156 1.13 -15.36 3.11
N GLU A 157 1.36 -16.33 2.23
CA GLU A 157 2.69 -16.92 2.00
C GLU A 157 3.69 -15.85 1.53
N PHE A 158 4.83 -15.78 2.21
CA PHE A 158 5.98 -14.94 1.89
C PHE A 158 7.12 -15.76 1.27
N LEU A 159 7.44 -16.89 1.90
CA LEU A 159 8.53 -17.79 1.50
C LEU A 159 8.02 -19.22 1.46
N THR A 160 8.33 -19.91 0.37
CA THR A 160 8.33 -21.37 0.31
C THR A 160 9.78 -21.83 0.22
N TYR A 161 10.21 -22.64 1.18
CA TYR A 161 11.53 -23.25 1.22
C TYR A 161 11.40 -24.74 0.93
N ILE A 162 12.06 -25.18 -0.14
CA ILE A 162 12.06 -26.59 -0.55
C ILE A 162 13.14 -27.29 0.26
N VAL A 163 12.72 -28.12 1.22
CA VAL A 163 13.64 -28.87 2.09
C VAL A 163 14.17 -30.09 1.35
N ASP A 164 13.29 -30.81 0.64
CA ASP A 164 13.63 -31.98 -0.16
C ASP A 164 12.73 -32.07 -1.38
N PHE A 165 13.31 -31.82 -2.55
CA PHE A 165 12.58 -31.79 -3.82
C PHE A 165 12.01 -33.17 -4.19
N ASP A 166 12.77 -34.24 -3.94
CA ASP A 166 12.39 -35.59 -4.33
C ASP A 166 11.26 -36.13 -3.44
N LYS A 167 11.18 -35.65 -2.20
CA LYS A 167 10.11 -36.00 -1.25
C LYS A 167 8.94 -35.02 -1.27
N GLY A 168 9.01 -33.94 -2.05
CA GLY A 168 8.01 -32.87 -2.06
C GLY A 168 7.81 -32.23 -0.67
N LEU A 169 8.89 -32.13 0.11
CA LEU A 169 8.86 -31.56 1.45
C LEU A 169 9.17 -30.07 1.38
N ASP A 170 8.15 -29.26 1.66
CA ASP A 170 8.23 -27.80 1.64
C ASP A 170 7.89 -27.21 3.01
N GLU A 171 8.61 -26.17 3.38
CA GLU A 171 8.27 -25.28 4.49
C GLU A 171 7.71 -23.97 3.93
N LYS A 172 6.61 -23.50 4.52
CA LYS A 172 5.92 -22.28 4.09
C LYS A 172 5.85 -21.31 5.24
N TYR A 173 6.28 -20.08 4.99
CA TYR A 173 6.28 -19.01 5.96
C TYR A 173 5.42 -17.87 5.47
N SER A 174 4.48 -17.45 6.31
CA SER A 174 3.68 -16.27 6.06
C SER A 174 4.44 -14.99 6.38
N PHE A 175 3.94 -13.83 5.92
CA PHE A 175 4.47 -12.53 6.33
C PHE A 175 4.49 -12.36 7.86
N LYS A 176 3.47 -12.90 8.54
CA LYS A 176 3.38 -12.92 10.00
C LYS A 176 4.48 -13.79 10.62
N ASP A 177 4.74 -14.98 10.07
CA ASP A 177 5.80 -15.86 10.57
C ASP A 177 7.17 -15.21 10.42
N MET A 178 7.47 -14.62 9.26
CA MET A 178 8.71 -13.88 9.04
C MET A 178 8.93 -12.81 10.13
N HIS A 179 7.88 -12.06 10.49
CA HIS A 179 7.95 -11.03 11.51
C HIS A 179 8.15 -11.59 12.93
N ILE A 180 7.44 -12.66 13.29
CA ILE A 180 7.54 -13.29 14.62
C ILE A 180 8.92 -13.92 14.80
N LEU A 181 9.37 -14.72 13.83
CA LEU A 181 10.63 -15.46 13.90
C LEU A 181 11.83 -14.50 13.91
N SER A 182 11.83 -13.49 13.05
CA SER A 182 12.89 -12.47 13.06
C SER A 182 12.88 -11.59 14.32
N ASN A 183 11.71 -11.27 14.90
CA ASN A 183 11.66 -10.57 16.20
C ASN A 183 12.23 -11.44 17.33
N ARG A 184 11.90 -12.74 17.33
CA ARG A 184 12.43 -13.67 18.33
C ARG A 184 13.96 -13.76 18.24
N LEU A 185 14.50 -13.86 17.02
CA LEU A 185 15.95 -13.87 16.79
C LEU A 185 16.60 -12.53 17.17
N ALA A 186 15.97 -11.41 16.81
CA ALA A 186 16.43 -10.07 17.20
C ALA A 186 16.56 -9.90 18.72
N ASN A 187 15.57 -10.38 19.49
CA ASN A 187 15.65 -10.35 20.95
C ASN A 187 16.80 -11.22 21.47
N GLY A 188 17.04 -12.38 20.88
CA GLY A 188 18.20 -13.22 21.21
C GLY A 188 19.53 -12.51 20.94
N PHE A 189 19.65 -11.78 19.82
CA PHE A 189 20.83 -10.97 19.53
C PHE A 189 21.06 -9.86 20.56
N LEU A 190 20.00 -9.15 20.95
CA LEU A 190 20.09 -8.14 22.00
C LEU A 190 20.55 -8.74 23.34
N GLU A 191 20.07 -9.94 23.69
CA GLU A 191 20.52 -10.66 24.90
C GLU A 191 21.99 -11.05 24.87
N THR A 192 22.58 -11.26 23.67
CA THR A 192 24.02 -11.51 23.51
C THR A 192 24.87 -10.24 23.55
N GLY A 193 24.26 -9.05 23.58
CA GLY A 193 24.96 -7.77 23.59
C GLY A 193 25.21 -7.17 22.21
N ILE A 194 24.53 -7.65 21.16
CA ILE A 194 24.57 -6.99 19.84
C ILE A 194 23.78 -5.69 19.93
N GLU A 195 24.41 -4.60 19.53
CA GLU A 195 23.83 -3.27 19.54
C GLU A 195 23.67 -2.68 18.14
N LYS A 196 23.01 -1.53 18.08
CA LYS A 196 22.86 -0.77 16.84
C LYS A 196 24.23 -0.37 16.31
N GLY A 197 24.48 -0.69 15.04
CA GLY A 197 25.75 -0.39 14.38
C GLY A 197 26.78 -1.51 14.49
N ASP A 198 26.47 -2.62 15.16
CA ASP A 198 27.35 -3.79 15.15
C ASP A 198 27.24 -4.57 13.84
N GLY A 199 28.35 -5.20 13.44
CA GLY A 199 28.41 -6.10 12.30
C GLY A 199 28.21 -7.55 12.71
N VAL A 200 27.30 -8.25 12.05
CA VAL A 200 27.01 -9.67 12.26
C VAL A 200 27.34 -10.45 11.00
N ALA A 201 28.43 -11.20 11.01
CA ALA A 201 28.81 -12.02 9.85
C ALA A 201 27.90 -13.26 9.73
N LEU A 202 27.43 -13.56 8.51
CA LEU A 202 26.66 -14.78 8.23
C LEU A 202 27.44 -15.70 7.29
N MET A 203 27.55 -16.95 7.70
CA MET A 203 28.07 -18.02 6.87
C MET A 203 27.11 -19.21 6.98
N ASN A 204 26.15 -19.25 6.05
CA ASN A 204 25.13 -20.29 5.98
C ASN A 204 24.82 -20.63 4.52
N ILE A 205 24.29 -21.83 4.31
CA ILE A 205 23.64 -22.21 3.06
C ILE A 205 22.29 -21.48 2.92
N ASN A 206 21.68 -21.51 1.73
CA ASN A 206 20.33 -20.95 1.54
C ASN A 206 19.33 -21.68 2.45
N SER A 207 18.78 -20.93 3.41
CA SER A 207 17.78 -21.42 4.36
C SER A 207 16.85 -20.27 4.81
N PRO A 208 15.68 -20.58 5.40
CA PRO A 208 14.79 -19.57 5.98
C PRO A 208 15.49 -18.71 7.05
N GLU A 209 16.38 -19.30 7.85
CA GLU A 209 17.14 -18.64 8.91
C GLU A 209 18.04 -17.52 8.38
N TYR A 210 18.54 -17.65 7.15
CA TYR A 210 19.28 -16.57 6.50
C TYR A 210 18.42 -15.30 6.46
N LEU A 211 17.18 -15.41 5.96
CA LEU A 211 16.26 -14.27 5.89
C LEU A 211 15.79 -13.80 7.28
N PHE A 212 15.56 -14.73 8.21
CA PHE A 212 15.23 -14.36 9.60
C PHE A 212 16.34 -13.51 10.22
N THR A 213 17.60 -13.85 9.94
CA THR A 213 18.77 -13.15 10.49
C THR A 213 18.94 -11.77 9.88
N ILE A 214 18.82 -11.67 8.56
CA ILE A 214 18.83 -10.38 7.86
C ILE A 214 17.74 -9.45 8.42
N PHE A 215 16.52 -9.96 8.59
CA PHE A 215 15.43 -9.17 9.16
C PHE A 215 15.64 -8.83 10.64
N ALA A 216 16.20 -9.75 11.43
CA ALA A 216 16.53 -9.49 12.83
C ALA A 216 17.53 -8.34 12.96
N ASN A 217 18.63 -8.37 12.18
CA ASN A 217 19.65 -7.32 12.19
C ASN A 217 19.07 -5.95 11.81
N LEU A 218 18.28 -5.92 10.72
CA LEU A 218 17.61 -4.69 10.25
C LEU A 218 16.62 -4.12 11.29
N LYS A 219 16.03 -4.97 12.15
CA LYS A 219 15.11 -4.54 13.20
C LYS A 219 15.81 -3.88 14.40
N ILE A 220 17.01 -4.34 14.73
CA ILE A 220 17.80 -3.80 15.85
C ILE A 220 18.80 -2.72 15.39
N GLY A 221 19.01 -2.60 14.08
CA GLY A 221 19.90 -1.60 13.49
C GLY A 221 21.37 -2.01 13.46
N SER A 222 21.65 -3.31 13.58
CA SER A 222 22.93 -3.92 13.21
C SER A 222 22.96 -4.18 11.70
N TYR A 223 24.14 -4.51 11.17
CA TYR A 223 24.32 -4.83 9.75
C TYR A 223 24.95 -6.21 9.55
N THR A 224 24.90 -6.68 8.32
CA THR A 224 25.38 -8.00 7.89
C THR A 224 26.29 -7.84 6.69
#